data_AF-A0A7W1H998-F1
#
_entry.id   AF-A0A7W1H998-F1
#
_cell.length_a   1.000
_cell.length_b   1.000
_cell.length_c   1.000
_cell.angle_alpha   90.00
_cell.angle_beta   90.00
_cell.angle_gamma   90.00
#
_symmetry.space_group_name_H-M   'P 1'
#
loop_
_entity.id
_entity.type
_entity.pdbx_description
1 polymer ?
#
loop_
_entity_poly.entity_id
_entity_poly.type
_entity_poly.pdbx_seq_one_letter_code
_entity_poly.pdbx_strand_id
1 'polypeptide(L)'
;MGKRRAFAVLVFVFIGAAAGGCDREEGVPLTLASENGGEGFVPVDYELTSDNYKKWLVAQERLKQNAGDADLGQPADRILLTNPSAESIDGVVRELESNDRTRDAIKSAGLDVRDYVLTTLALYQASDRQDTLGISPGGVPIRASNIELASLHRDEISTARASSRVRIVDDSPRARGNGKAKGRGKGGKGKGRGKN
;
A
#
# COMPACT_ATOMS: atom_id res chain seq x y z
N MET A 1 -3.13 -43.13 56.62
CA MET A 1 -3.67 -41.83 57.06
C MET A 1 -2.93 -40.72 56.32
N GLY A 2 -3.56 -40.15 55.30
CA GLY A 2 -2.95 -39.15 54.41
C GLY A 2 -3.10 -37.73 54.94
N LYS A 3 -2.08 -36.89 54.71
CA LYS A 3 -2.19 -35.44 54.88
C LYS A 3 -1.90 -34.76 53.54
N ARG A 4 -2.92 -34.04 53.10
CA ARG A 4 -3.14 -33.49 51.77
C ARG A 4 -2.26 -32.26 51.54
N ARG A 5 -1.74 -32.14 50.32
CA ARG A 5 -1.01 -30.99 49.79
C ARG A 5 -1.97 -29.80 49.70
N ALA A 6 -1.63 -28.67 50.34
CA ALA A 6 -2.35 -27.42 50.19
C ALA A 6 -1.85 -26.72 48.92
N PHE A 7 -2.65 -26.76 47.86
CA PHE A 7 -2.51 -25.91 46.69
C PHE A 7 -3.05 -24.52 47.05
N ALA A 8 -2.20 -23.51 47.04
CA ALA A 8 -2.63 -22.12 47.14
C ALA A 8 -3.13 -21.68 45.75
N VAL A 9 -4.45 -21.58 45.58
CA VAL A 9 -5.09 -20.96 44.42
C VAL A 9 -5.16 -19.46 44.69
N LEU A 10 -4.39 -18.69 43.94
CA LEU A 10 -4.36 -17.24 44.01
C LEU A 10 -5.40 -16.70 43.02
N VAL A 11 -6.56 -16.31 43.55
CA VAL A 11 -7.66 -15.70 42.78
C VAL A 11 -7.36 -14.22 42.63
N PHE A 12 -6.96 -13.78 41.43
CA PHE A 12 -6.90 -12.37 41.08
C PHE A 12 -8.32 -11.88 40.77
N VAL A 13 -8.87 -11.10 41.70
CA VAL A 13 -10.07 -10.29 41.48
C VAL A 13 -9.63 -9.00 40.79
N PHE A 14 -9.88 -8.87 39.49
CA PHE A 14 -9.80 -7.58 38.80
C PHE A 14 -11.20 -6.94 38.81
N ILE A 15 -11.36 -5.94 39.67
CA ILE A 15 -12.47 -4.98 39.64
C ILE A 15 -12.14 -3.95 38.57
N GLY A 16 -13.10 -3.74 37.67
CA GLY A 16 -12.94 -2.91 36.48
C GLY A 16 -12.88 -1.41 36.73
N ALA A 17 -12.34 -0.70 35.73
CA ALA A 17 -12.67 0.67 35.43
C ALA A 17 -13.20 0.71 33.99
N ALA A 18 -14.48 1.07 33.86
CA ALA A 18 -15.08 1.49 32.61
C ALA A 18 -14.69 2.95 32.36
N ALA A 19 -14.05 3.25 31.24
CA ALA A 19 -14.07 4.55 30.57
C ALA A 19 -13.39 4.41 29.20
N GLY A 20 -14.14 4.70 28.14
CA GLY A 20 -13.65 4.68 26.77
C GLY A 20 -14.47 3.75 25.89
N GLY A 21 -15.77 4.03 25.74
CA GLY A 21 -16.45 3.67 24.51
C GLY A 21 -15.76 4.42 23.39
N CYS A 22 -14.89 3.73 22.65
CA CYS A 22 -14.61 4.16 21.29
C CYS A 22 -15.88 3.83 20.52
N ASP A 23 -16.73 4.85 20.37
CA ASP A 23 -17.64 4.98 19.24
C ASP A 23 -16.86 4.57 18.00
N ARG A 24 -17.08 3.33 17.56
CA ARG A 24 -16.69 2.88 16.24
C ARG A 24 -17.70 3.57 15.34
N GLU A 25 -17.31 4.74 14.81
CA GLU A 25 -18.10 5.42 13.80
C GLU A 25 -18.41 4.42 12.68
N GLU A 26 -19.68 3.98 12.67
CA GLU A 26 -20.28 3.26 11.58
C GLU A 26 -20.22 4.16 10.36
N GLY A 27 -19.50 3.71 9.33
CA GLY A 27 -19.60 4.26 8.00
C GLY A 27 -19.01 5.65 7.84
N VAL A 28 -17.67 5.75 7.91
CA VAL A 28 -17.01 6.79 7.11
C VAL A 28 -17.24 6.37 5.64
N PRO A 29 -18.02 7.13 4.85
CA PRO A 29 -18.13 6.83 3.44
C PRO A 29 -16.74 6.93 2.80
N LEU A 30 -16.44 6.02 1.88
CA LEU A 30 -15.25 6.02 1.00
C LEU A 30 -15.21 7.24 0.05
N THR A 31 -15.78 8.38 0.45
CA THR A 31 -15.62 9.67 -0.22
C THR A 31 -14.17 10.09 0.02
N LEU A 32 -13.23 9.82 -0.88
CA LEU A 32 -13.12 10.52 -2.16
C LEU A 32 -12.27 9.73 -3.18
N ALA A 33 -12.46 8.42 -3.32
CA ALA A 33 -12.01 7.75 -4.55
C ALA A 33 -12.85 8.31 -5.70
N SER A 34 -12.30 9.26 -6.46
CA SER A 34 -13.03 10.01 -7.50
C SER A 34 -13.80 9.05 -8.42
N GLU A 35 -15.13 9.12 -8.42
CA GLU A 35 -15.99 8.32 -9.33
C GLU A 35 -15.70 8.63 -10.81
N ASN A 36 -15.00 9.73 -11.10
CA ASN A 36 -14.54 10.12 -12.42
C ASN A 36 -13.06 10.52 -12.32
N GLY A 37 -12.14 9.57 -12.52
CA GLY A 37 -10.69 9.77 -12.42
C GLY A 37 -10.19 11.10 -12.98
N GLY A 38 -10.10 12.11 -12.11
CA GLY A 38 -9.56 13.42 -12.43
C GLY A 38 -8.03 13.40 -12.43
N GLU A 39 -7.40 14.40 -13.05
CA GLU A 39 -5.95 14.59 -13.13
C GLU A 39 -5.28 14.92 -11.77
N GLY A 40 -5.99 14.74 -10.65
CA GLY A 40 -5.55 15.10 -9.31
C GLY A 40 -5.04 13.91 -8.50
N PHE A 41 -4.09 14.18 -7.60
CA PHE A 41 -3.69 13.23 -6.57
C PHE A 41 -4.80 13.07 -5.53
N VAL A 42 -5.19 11.82 -5.27
CA VAL A 42 -6.22 11.41 -4.31
C VAL A 42 -5.58 10.47 -3.29
N PRO A 43 -5.29 10.94 -2.07
CA PRO A 43 -4.84 10.06 -0.99
C PRO A 43 -5.98 9.14 -0.55
N VAL A 44 -5.63 7.92 -0.14
CA VAL A 44 -6.58 7.08 0.58
C VAL A 44 -6.86 7.69 1.96
N ASP A 45 -8.12 7.75 2.35
CA ASP A 45 -8.50 8.14 3.70
C ASP A 45 -8.34 6.97 4.67
N TYR A 46 -7.09 6.64 4.99
CA TYR A 46 -6.73 5.53 5.88
C TYR A 46 -5.61 5.97 6.81
N GLU A 47 -5.80 5.76 8.12
CA GLU A 47 -4.80 6.12 9.13
C GLU A 47 -3.79 4.99 9.34
N LEU A 48 -2.50 5.32 9.20
CA LEU A 48 -1.41 4.43 9.57
C LEU A 48 -1.15 4.53 11.07
N THR A 49 -1.08 3.37 11.70
CA THR A 49 -0.74 3.22 13.12
C THR A 49 0.49 2.32 13.23
N SER A 50 1.23 2.41 14.32
CA SER A 50 2.35 1.48 14.52
C SER A 50 1.90 0.01 14.59
N ASP A 51 0.64 -0.24 14.97
CA ASP A 51 0.07 -1.60 15.02
C ASP A 51 -0.20 -2.16 13.61
N ASN A 52 -0.94 -1.43 12.77
CA ASN A 52 -1.21 -1.89 11.40
C ASN A 52 0.08 -2.01 10.56
N TYR A 53 1.07 -1.13 10.79
CA TYR A 53 2.40 -1.24 10.18
C TYR A 53 3.10 -2.55 10.54
N LYS A 54 3.15 -2.91 11.83
CA LYS A 54 3.79 -4.16 12.28
C LYS A 54 3.08 -5.39 11.72
N LYS A 55 1.74 -5.39 11.74
CA LYS A 55 0.96 -6.48 11.17
C LYS A 55 1.17 -6.58 9.65
N TRP A 56 1.30 -5.45 8.97
CA TRP A 56 1.61 -5.41 7.54
C TRP A 56 2.98 -6.00 7.23
N LEU A 57 4.02 -5.72 8.02
CA LEU A 57 5.33 -6.36 7.88
C LEU A 57 5.24 -7.89 8.03
N VAL A 58 4.50 -8.36 9.05
CA VAL A 58 4.29 -9.80 9.26
C VAL A 58 3.53 -10.43 8.07
N ALA A 59 2.53 -9.75 7.54
CA ALA A 59 1.80 -10.20 6.36
C ALA A 59 2.71 -10.27 5.12
N GLN A 60 3.54 -9.26 4.86
CA GLN A 60 4.52 -9.26 3.76
C GLN A 60 5.44 -10.47 3.86
N GLU A 61 5.99 -10.74 5.04
CA GLU A 61 6.91 -11.86 5.24
C GLU A 61 6.23 -13.22 5.01
N ARG A 62 5.00 -13.40 5.50
CA ARG A 62 4.23 -14.64 5.26
C ARG A 62 3.88 -14.82 3.78
N LEU A 63 3.53 -13.75 3.10
CA LEU A 63 3.28 -13.76 1.66
C LEU A 63 4.54 -14.07 0.85
N LYS A 64 5.73 -13.77 1.37
CA LYS A 64 7.01 -14.15 0.75
C LYS A 64 7.30 -15.64 0.98
N GLN A 65 7.06 -16.14 2.20
CA GLN A 65 7.32 -17.54 2.57
C GLN A 65 6.35 -18.53 1.90
N ASN A 66 5.09 -18.15 1.73
CA ASN A 66 4.04 -19.02 1.18
C ASN A 66 3.97 -18.99 -0.35
N ALA A 67 4.83 -18.20 -1.00
CA ALA A 67 4.85 -18.07 -2.45
C ALA A 67 5.70 -19.17 -3.10
N GLY A 68 5.06 -20.13 -3.77
CA GLY A 68 5.66 -20.73 -4.95
C GLY A 68 5.51 -19.76 -6.12
N ASP A 69 6.54 -19.61 -6.96
CA ASP A 69 6.54 -18.71 -8.13
C ASP A 69 5.34 -18.91 -9.09
N ALA A 70 4.70 -20.08 -9.03
CA ALA A 70 3.58 -20.48 -9.88
C ALA A 70 2.18 -20.15 -9.33
N ASP A 71 2.02 -19.91 -8.02
CA ASP A 71 0.70 -19.75 -7.38
C ASP A 71 0.20 -18.30 -7.35
N LEU A 72 1.02 -17.37 -7.85
CA LEU A 72 0.77 -15.95 -7.74
C LEU A 72 0.56 -15.40 -9.14
N GLY A 73 -0.65 -15.63 -9.65
CA GLY A 73 -1.20 -14.82 -10.73
C GLY A 73 -0.86 -13.35 -10.46
N GLN A 74 -0.30 -12.67 -11.46
CA GLN A 74 -0.16 -11.23 -11.33
C GLN A 74 -1.56 -10.67 -11.11
N PRO A 75 -1.75 -9.75 -10.15
CA PRO A 75 -3.01 -9.08 -9.99
C PRO A 75 -3.50 -8.62 -11.36
N ALA A 76 -4.65 -9.15 -11.80
CA ALA A 76 -5.23 -8.75 -13.08
C ALA A 76 -5.51 -7.25 -13.04
N ASP A 77 -5.93 -6.78 -11.86
CA ASP A 77 -6.26 -5.40 -11.56
C ASP A 77 -5.07 -4.67 -10.93
N ARG A 78 -4.89 -3.42 -11.36
CA ARG A 78 -3.82 -2.53 -10.91
C ARG A 78 -4.44 -1.37 -10.16
N ILE A 79 -3.84 -1.01 -9.03
CA ILE A 79 -4.24 0.20 -8.30
C ILE A 79 -3.30 1.33 -8.71
N LEU A 80 -3.86 2.46 -9.12
CA LEU A 80 -3.08 3.68 -9.38
C LEU A 80 -2.66 4.28 -8.05
N LEU A 81 -1.37 4.59 -7.91
CA LEU A 81 -0.83 5.15 -6.67
C LEU A 81 -1.36 6.55 -6.44
N THR A 82 -1.47 7.36 -7.50
CA THR A 82 -1.86 8.77 -7.36
C THR A 82 -3.36 8.97 -7.34
N ASN A 83 -4.15 8.10 -7.97
CA ASN A 83 -5.61 8.21 -8.01
C ASN A 83 -6.29 6.83 -7.93
N PRO A 84 -6.27 6.18 -6.75
CA PRO A 84 -6.91 4.89 -6.57
C PRO A 84 -8.44 5.02 -6.63
N SER A 85 -9.10 4.23 -7.48
CA SER A 85 -10.56 4.13 -7.50
C SER A 85 -11.06 3.05 -6.54
N ALA A 86 -12.27 3.21 -5.98
CA ALA A 86 -12.88 2.22 -5.11
C ALA A 86 -13.01 0.85 -5.80
N GLU A 87 -13.39 0.86 -7.09
CA GLU A 87 -13.47 -0.35 -7.92
C GLU A 87 -12.12 -1.06 -8.04
N SER A 88 -11.02 -0.32 -8.28
CA SER A 88 -9.69 -0.92 -8.38
C SER A 88 -9.22 -1.54 -7.06
N ILE A 89 -9.56 -0.90 -5.92
CA ILE A 89 -9.28 -1.43 -4.59
C ILE A 89 -10.09 -2.71 -4.37
N ASP A 90 -11.40 -2.67 -4.63
CA ASP A 90 -12.30 -3.80 -4.43
C ASP A 90 -11.95 -4.99 -5.33
N GLY A 91 -11.52 -4.74 -6.57
CA GLY A 91 -11.01 -5.75 -7.49
C GLY A 91 -9.81 -6.50 -6.92
N VAL A 92 -8.79 -5.76 -6.47
CA VAL A 92 -7.60 -6.35 -5.85
C VAL A 92 -7.93 -7.06 -4.54
N VAL A 93 -8.82 -6.51 -3.71
CA VAL A 93 -9.25 -7.19 -2.47
C VAL A 93 -9.90 -8.53 -2.81
N ARG A 94 -10.85 -8.56 -3.75
CA ARG A 94 -11.54 -9.78 -4.17
C ARG A 94 -10.56 -10.82 -4.73
N GLU A 95 -9.58 -10.39 -5.50
CA GLU A 95 -8.55 -11.27 -6.04
C GLU A 95 -7.70 -11.90 -4.93
N LEU A 96 -7.21 -11.09 -3.98
CA LEU A 96 -6.43 -11.58 -2.84
C LEU A 96 -7.26 -12.51 -1.93
N GLU A 97 -8.55 -12.22 -1.74
CA GLU A 97 -9.48 -13.06 -0.97
C GLU A 97 -9.80 -14.40 -1.65
N SER A 98 -9.78 -14.44 -2.98
CA SER A 98 -10.03 -15.66 -3.76
C SER A 98 -8.91 -16.69 -3.66
N ASN A 99 -7.71 -16.26 -3.25
CA ASN A 99 -6.56 -17.13 -3.00
C ASN A 99 -6.46 -17.46 -1.51
N ASP A 100 -6.88 -18.67 -1.12
CA ASP A 100 -6.93 -19.11 0.27
C ASP A 100 -5.59 -18.93 1.00
N ARG A 101 -4.47 -19.27 0.37
CA ARG A 101 -3.13 -19.13 0.98
C ARG A 101 -2.75 -17.67 1.23
N THR A 102 -3.10 -16.78 0.30
CA THR A 102 -2.87 -15.34 0.42
C THR A 102 -3.73 -14.75 1.52
N ARG A 103 -5.03 -15.06 1.51
CA ARG A 103 -5.97 -14.64 2.54
C ARG A 103 -5.52 -15.12 3.92
N ASP A 104 -5.13 -16.38 4.07
CA ASP A 104 -4.69 -16.95 5.34
C ASP A 104 -3.36 -16.33 5.82
N ALA A 105 -2.42 -16.06 4.91
CA ALA A 105 -1.18 -15.36 5.24
C ALA A 105 -1.42 -13.96 5.81
N ILE A 106 -2.36 -13.21 5.23
CA ILE A 106 -2.73 -11.86 5.68
C ILE A 106 -3.51 -11.94 7.01
N LYS A 107 -4.56 -12.78 7.08
CA LYS A 107 -5.41 -12.91 8.26
C LYS A 107 -4.66 -13.40 9.48
N SER A 108 -3.75 -14.34 9.30
CA SER A 108 -2.93 -14.85 10.40
C SER A 108 -2.01 -13.76 10.98
N ALA A 109 -1.68 -12.70 10.23
CA ALA A 109 -0.93 -11.55 10.72
C ALA A 109 -1.79 -10.56 11.53
N GLY A 110 -3.10 -10.81 11.63
CA GLY A 110 -4.05 -9.96 12.35
C GLY A 110 -4.58 -8.78 11.55
N LEU A 111 -4.53 -8.84 10.21
CA LEU A 111 -5.13 -7.89 9.28
C LEU A 111 -6.21 -8.57 8.44
N ASP A 112 -7.27 -7.84 8.12
CA ASP A 112 -8.13 -8.23 7.00
C ASP A 112 -7.48 -7.86 5.66
N VAL A 113 -7.92 -8.50 4.57
CA VAL A 113 -7.34 -8.29 3.24
C VAL A 113 -7.51 -6.83 2.78
N ARG A 114 -8.68 -6.24 3.02
CA ARG A 114 -8.93 -4.82 2.75
C ARG A 114 -7.99 -3.90 3.52
N ASP A 115 -7.81 -4.14 4.81
CA ASP A 115 -6.90 -3.36 5.65
C ASP A 115 -5.45 -3.48 5.19
N TYR A 116 -5.02 -4.68 4.76
CA TYR A 116 -3.70 -4.87 4.19
C TYR A 116 -3.50 -4.07 2.89
N VAL A 117 -4.50 -4.04 1.99
CA VAL A 117 -4.43 -3.24 0.75
C VAL A 117 -4.39 -1.74 1.06
N LEU A 118 -5.27 -1.25 1.95
CA LEU A 118 -5.31 0.16 2.34
C LEU A 118 -4.04 0.59 3.08
N THR A 119 -3.53 -0.24 3.98
CA THR A 119 -2.23 -0.01 4.65
C THR A 119 -1.11 0.10 3.64
N THR A 120 -1.07 -0.80 2.65
CA THR A 120 -0.05 -0.77 1.58
C THR A 120 -0.15 0.50 0.74
N LEU A 121 -1.36 0.92 0.35
CA LEU A 121 -1.58 2.16 -0.41
C LEU A 121 -1.17 3.39 0.39
N ALA A 122 -1.62 3.50 1.63
CA ALA A 122 -1.29 4.62 2.50
C ALA A 122 0.23 4.73 2.73
N LEU A 123 0.92 3.61 2.97
CA LEU A 123 2.38 3.58 3.13
C LEU A 123 3.10 4.05 1.86
N TYR A 124 2.66 3.57 0.68
CA TYR A 124 3.31 3.93 -0.57
C TYR A 124 3.03 5.38 -0.94
N GLN A 125 1.81 5.87 -0.79
CA GLN A 125 1.48 7.28 -1.02
C GLN A 125 2.29 8.19 -0.09
N ALA A 126 2.34 7.86 1.20
CA ALA A 126 3.11 8.63 2.18
C ALA A 126 4.62 8.59 1.92
N SER A 127 5.16 7.48 1.41
CA SER A 127 6.59 7.34 1.08
C SER A 127 6.97 8.07 -0.21
N ASP A 128 6.08 8.12 -1.21
CA ASP A 128 6.34 8.72 -2.52
C ASP A 128 6.27 10.25 -2.48
N ARG A 129 5.51 10.80 -1.53
CA ARG A 129 5.15 12.23 -1.43
C ARG A 129 5.67 12.90 -0.15
N GLN A 130 6.73 12.36 0.46
CA GLN A 130 7.36 12.92 1.68
C GLN A 130 7.73 14.41 1.53
N ASP A 131 8.25 14.78 0.35
CA ASP A 131 8.73 16.14 0.07
C ASP A 131 7.62 17.15 -0.19
N THR A 132 6.38 16.69 -0.42
CA THR A 132 5.26 17.59 -0.74
C THR A 132 4.58 18.21 0.47
N LEU A 133 4.89 17.82 1.72
CA LEU A 133 4.17 18.28 2.93
C LEU A 133 2.62 18.20 2.80
N GLY A 134 2.11 17.33 1.93
CA GLY A 134 0.68 17.26 1.60
C GLY A 134 0.15 18.36 0.67
N ILE A 135 0.98 19.27 0.15
CA ILE A 135 0.56 20.41 -0.69
C ILE A 135 0.99 20.17 -2.13
N SER A 136 0.26 19.30 -2.83
CA SER A 136 0.26 19.33 -4.29
C SER A 136 -0.73 20.45 -4.71
N PRO A 137 -0.45 21.28 -5.73
CA PRO A 137 -1.39 22.30 -6.17
C PRO A 137 -2.73 21.66 -6.56
N GLY A 138 -3.79 21.94 -5.79
CA GLY A 138 -5.13 21.37 -6.00
C GLY A 138 -5.34 19.93 -5.51
N GLY A 139 -4.36 19.33 -4.82
CA GLY A 139 -4.46 17.97 -4.27
C GLY A 139 -4.98 17.93 -2.83
N VAL A 140 -5.62 16.82 -2.46
CA VAL A 140 -5.96 16.53 -1.06
C VAL A 140 -4.67 16.12 -0.31
N PRO A 141 -4.40 16.67 0.89
CA PRO A 141 -3.20 16.34 1.63
C PRO A 141 -3.23 14.91 2.16
N ILE A 142 -2.07 14.23 2.14
CA ILE A 142 -1.87 13.00 2.89
C ILE A 142 -1.85 13.34 4.39
N ARG A 143 -2.47 12.50 5.22
CA ARG A 143 -2.44 12.63 6.68
C ARG A 143 -0.99 12.75 7.18
N ALA A 144 -0.71 13.73 8.04
CA ALA A 144 0.63 13.99 8.56
C ALA A 144 1.21 12.78 9.32
N SER A 145 0.39 12.10 10.13
CA SER A 145 0.78 10.89 10.85
C SER A 145 1.25 9.77 9.91
N ASN A 146 0.64 9.64 8.73
CA ASN A 146 1.07 8.67 7.73
C ASN A 146 2.44 9.02 7.15
N ILE A 147 2.71 10.31 6.89
CA ILE A 147 4.00 10.79 6.40
C ILE A 147 5.09 10.55 7.45
N GLU A 148 4.82 10.87 8.71
CA GLU A 148 5.75 10.66 9.82
C GLU A 148 6.13 9.17 9.98
N LEU A 149 5.13 8.29 9.99
CA LEU A 149 5.36 6.84 10.10
C LEU A 149 6.13 6.31 8.89
N ALA A 150 5.75 6.72 7.67
CA ALA A 150 6.45 6.32 6.46
C ALA A 150 7.89 6.84 6.41
N SER A 151 8.14 8.05 6.93
CA SER A 151 9.48 8.62 7.05
C SER A 151 10.35 7.83 8.01
N LEU A 152 9.80 7.37 9.14
CA LEU A 152 10.53 6.57 10.13
C LEU A 152 10.98 5.22 9.58
N HIS A 153 10.20 4.64 8.66
CA HIS A 153 10.39 3.27 8.14
C HIS A 153 10.71 3.20 6.65
N ARG A 154 11.28 4.27 6.08
CA ARG A 154 11.46 4.44 4.63
C ARG A 154 12.16 3.27 3.94
N ASP A 155 13.26 2.78 4.51
CA ASP A 155 14.06 1.71 3.89
C ASP A 155 13.34 0.36 3.91
N GLU A 156 12.62 0.07 5.00
CA GLU A 156 11.79 -1.13 5.15
C GLU A 156 10.65 -1.12 4.13
N ILE A 157 9.96 0.03 3.98
CA ILE A 157 8.87 0.20 3.02
C ILE A 157 9.38 0.07 1.58
N SER A 158 10.53 0.68 1.24
CA SER A 158 11.13 0.59 -0.09
C SER A 158 11.47 -0.86 -0.46
N THR A 159 12.07 -1.60 0.48
CA THR A 159 12.41 -3.02 0.32
C THR A 159 11.16 -3.87 0.13
N ALA A 160 10.13 -3.64 0.95
CA ALA A 160 8.87 -4.36 0.86
C ALA A 160 8.14 -4.07 -0.47
N ARG A 161 8.15 -2.82 -0.95
CA ARG A 161 7.54 -2.41 -2.23
C ARG A 161 8.09 -3.20 -3.41
N ALA A 162 9.39 -3.45 -3.45
CA ALA A 162 10.02 -4.26 -4.51
C ALA A 162 9.57 -5.73 -4.51
N SER A 163 9.12 -6.25 -3.37
CA SER A 163 8.67 -7.64 -3.20
C SER A 163 7.16 -7.80 -3.02
N SER A 164 6.40 -6.71 -3.10
CA SER A 164 4.99 -6.69 -2.73
C SER A 164 4.13 -7.46 -3.74
N ARG A 165 3.13 -8.17 -3.22
CA ARG A 165 2.13 -8.88 -4.04
C ARG A 165 1.01 -7.97 -4.55
N VAL A 166 0.80 -6.81 -3.90
CA VAL A 166 -0.14 -5.79 -4.36
C VAL A 166 0.53 -4.97 -5.46
N ARG A 167 -0.02 -4.99 -6.68
CA ARG A 167 0.48 -4.15 -7.77
C ARG A 167 -0.09 -2.75 -7.71
N ILE A 168 0.70 -1.86 -7.12
CA ILE A 168 0.45 -0.43 -7.12
C ILE A 168 1.35 0.20 -8.18
N VAL A 169 0.72 0.81 -9.18
CA VAL A 169 1.39 1.46 -10.30
C VAL A 169 1.59 2.93 -9.96
N ASP A 170 2.83 3.38 -9.98
CA ASP A 170 3.12 4.81 -10.00
C ASP A 170 2.79 5.36 -11.38
N ASP A 171 1.68 6.10 -11.45
CA ASP A 171 1.13 6.75 -12.62
C ASP A 171 1.44 8.26 -12.65
N SER A 172 2.31 8.73 -11.75
CA SER A 172 2.79 10.11 -11.76
C SER A 172 3.39 10.43 -13.14
N PRO A 173 3.05 11.58 -13.75
CA PRO A 173 3.66 11.99 -15.00
C PRO A 173 5.17 12.09 -14.78
N ARG A 174 5.92 11.11 -15.29
CA ARG A 174 7.38 11.18 -15.29
C ARG A 174 7.72 12.48 -15.98
N ALA A 175 8.39 13.39 -15.26
CA ALA A 175 8.93 14.60 -15.85
C ALA A 175 9.64 14.16 -17.13
N ARG A 176 9.13 14.60 -18.28
CA ARG A 176 9.74 14.31 -19.58
C ARG A 176 11.14 14.91 -19.49
N GLY A 177 12.10 14.09 -19.09
CA GLY A 177 13.50 14.46 -19.14
C GLY A 177 13.72 14.96 -20.55
N ASN A 178 14.30 16.15 -20.67
CA ASN A 178 14.68 16.76 -21.93
C ASN A 178 15.62 15.80 -22.66
N GLY A 179 15.03 14.80 -23.33
CA GLY A 179 15.69 13.87 -24.19
C GLY A 179 16.15 14.71 -25.34
N LYS A 180 17.39 15.18 -25.26
CA LYS A 180 18.11 15.77 -26.39
C LYS A 180 17.88 14.83 -27.56
N ALA A 181 17.03 15.27 -28.49
CA ALA A 181 16.87 14.62 -29.77
C ALA A 181 18.28 14.53 -30.36
N LYS A 182 18.86 13.33 -30.36
CA LYS A 182 20.09 13.04 -31.09
C LYS A 182 19.70 13.14 -32.56
N GLY A 183 19.75 14.36 -33.08
CA GLY A 183 19.64 14.67 -34.49
C GLY A 183 20.68 13.84 -35.22
N ARG A 184 20.21 12.79 -35.89
CA ARG A 184 21.04 11.94 -36.73
C ARG A 184 21.23 12.67 -38.05
N GLY A 185 22.10 13.68 -38.03
CA GLY A 185 22.64 14.27 -39.24
C GLY A 185 23.45 13.23 -40.00
N LYS A 186 22.85 12.63 -41.03
CA LYS A 186 23.57 12.13 -42.22
C LYS A 186 23.16 13.09 -43.33
N GLY A 187 23.97 14.08 -43.69
CA GLY A 187 25.32 13.87 -44.20
C GLY A 187 25.18 13.70 -45.70
N GLY A 188 25.15 14.83 -46.41
CA GLY A 188 25.03 14.87 -47.86
C GLY A 188 26.15 14.11 -48.54
N LYS A 189 25.83 13.53 -49.70
CA LYS A 189 26.81 13.22 -50.73
C LYS A 189 26.14 13.41 -52.08
N GLY A 190 26.39 14.58 -52.66
CA GLY A 190 26.19 14.79 -54.08
C GLY A 190 27.10 13.85 -54.87
N LYS A 191 26.59 13.39 -56.02
CA LYS A 191 27.41 13.00 -57.16
C LYS A 191 26.59 13.25 -58.42
N GLY A 192 26.97 14.31 -59.13
CA GLY A 192 26.55 14.54 -60.50
C GLY A 192 27.39 13.72 -61.50
N ARG A 193 27.05 13.95 -62.79
CA ARG A 193 27.63 13.41 -64.03
C ARG A 193 27.28 11.95 -64.30
N GLY A 194 26.80 11.55 -65.49
CA GLY A 194 26.63 12.23 -66.76
C GLY A 194 26.44 11.16 -67.85
N LYS A 195 25.75 11.54 -68.95
CA LYS A 195 25.76 10.99 -70.32
C LYS A 195 26.05 9.49 -70.53
N ASN A 196 25.08 8.78 -71.09
CA ASN A 196 25.00 8.55 -72.55
C ASN A 196 23.56 8.22 -72.96
#